data_AF-A0AAN1XV48-F1
#
_entry.id   AF-A0AAN1XV48-F1
#
_cell.length_a   1.000
_cell.length_b   1.000
_cell.length_c   1.000
_cell.angle_alpha   90.00
_cell.angle_beta   90.00
_cell.angle_gamma   90.00
#
_symmetry.space_group_name_H-M   'P 1'
#
loop_
_entity.id
_entity.type
_entity.pdbx_description
1 polymer ?
#
loop_
_entity_poly.entity_id
_entity_poly.type
_entity_poly.pdbx_seq_one_letter_code
_entity_poly.pdbx_strand_id
1 'polypeptide(L)'
;MDEKSRAKRRAALEELRTRTAAPVDAAARRGVLRAPQAFVLDAGDSIVDPTSDGSPINPYAAGKPWAWVLEWKQDGWGAFVVAERGHAFGFLAWYRPLVVCAQPADRPTLRDLLQPSFLWRAPRAGALTARHAANMQFASAGRVALDPAKVIAAFGSCTSSRSSAVDDISIANHLEARELAELRKTRIREPAVAALADRVVDA
;
A
#
# COMPACT_ATOMS: atom_id res chain seq x y z
N MET A 1 5.32 -39.92 5.04
CA MET A 1 5.98 -39.31 3.85
C MET A 1 6.37 -40.46 2.94
N ASP A 2 5.70 -40.59 1.78
CA ASP A 2 5.87 -41.72 0.86
C ASP A 2 7.19 -41.66 0.06
N GLU A 3 7.51 -42.76 -0.62
CA GLU A 3 8.72 -42.95 -1.43
C GLU A 3 8.84 -41.87 -2.53
N LYS A 4 7.72 -41.52 -3.16
CA LYS A 4 7.64 -40.51 -4.22
C LYS A 4 7.98 -39.11 -3.68
N SER A 5 7.51 -38.77 -2.49
CA SER A 5 7.79 -37.53 -1.78
C SER A 5 9.26 -37.45 -1.37
N ARG A 6 9.86 -38.57 -0.93
CA ARG A 6 11.29 -38.66 -0.61
C ARG A 6 12.16 -38.49 -1.86
N ALA A 7 11.80 -39.11 -2.98
CA ALA A 7 12.50 -38.95 -4.25
C ALA A 7 12.43 -37.51 -4.77
N LYS A 8 11.24 -36.88 -4.74
CA LYS A 8 11.07 -35.47 -5.12
C LYS A 8 11.90 -34.53 -4.24
N ARG A 9 11.91 -34.75 -2.92
CA ARG A 9 12.73 -33.97 -2.00
C ARG A 9 14.22 -34.14 -2.27
N ARG A 10 14.68 -35.37 -2.55
CA ARG A 10 16.08 -35.65 -2.88
C ARG A 10 16.51 -34.94 -4.16
N ALA A 11 15.70 -35.00 -5.21
CA ALA A 11 15.98 -34.29 -6.46
C ALA A 11 16.08 -32.77 -6.25
N ALA A 12 15.15 -32.18 -5.49
CA ALA A 12 15.18 -30.75 -5.16
C ALA A 12 16.42 -30.37 -4.31
N LEU A 13 16.87 -31.25 -3.41
CA LEU A 13 18.07 -31.02 -2.61
C LEU A 13 19.35 -31.11 -3.44
N GLU A 14 19.43 -32.05 -4.40
CA GLU A 14 20.57 -32.13 -5.31
C GLU A 14 20.63 -30.94 -6.27
N GLU A 15 19.48 -30.49 -6.78
CA GLU A 15 19.38 -29.27 -7.57
C GLU A 15 19.84 -28.04 -6.75
N LEU A 16 19.35 -27.91 -5.52
CA LEU A 16 19.75 -26.83 -4.63
C LEU A 16 21.25 -26.86 -4.35
N ARG A 17 21.80 -28.06 -4.05
CA ARG A 17 23.22 -28.27 -3.78
C ARG A 17 24.07 -27.84 -4.98
N THR A 18 23.69 -28.28 -6.17
CA THR A 18 24.35 -27.91 -7.44
C THR A 18 24.34 -26.39 -7.62
N ARG A 19 23.18 -25.74 -7.42
CA ARG A 19 23.05 -24.29 -7.56
C ARG A 19 23.86 -23.50 -6.54
N THR A 20 23.92 -23.96 -5.28
CA THR A 20 24.69 -23.28 -4.23
C THR A 20 26.20 -23.50 -4.34
N ALA A 21 26.63 -24.62 -4.91
CA ALA A 21 28.03 -24.92 -5.16
C ALA A 21 28.56 -24.29 -6.46
N ALA A 22 27.67 -23.87 -7.37
CA ALA A 22 28.04 -23.18 -8.59
C ALA A 22 28.77 -21.85 -8.26
N PRO A 23 29.87 -21.53 -8.97
CA PRO A 23 30.55 -20.26 -8.79
C PRO A 23 29.59 -19.10 -9.08
N VAL A 24 29.66 -18.04 -8.27
CA VAL A 24 28.87 -16.84 -8.50
C VAL A 24 29.33 -16.25 -9.84
N ASP A 25 28.43 -16.25 -10.82
CA ASP A 25 28.69 -15.62 -12.10
C ASP A 25 28.85 -14.11 -11.89
N ALA A 26 30.11 -13.64 -11.94
CA ALA A 26 30.45 -12.23 -11.80
C ALA A 26 29.95 -11.39 -12.99
N ALA A 27 29.67 -12.02 -14.14
CA ALA A 27 29.09 -11.37 -15.31
C ALA A 27 27.57 -11.20 -15.15
N ALA A 28 26.90 -12.06 -14.38
CA ALA A 28 25.52 -11.88 -13.93
C ALA A 28 25.44 -10.79 -12.83
N ARG A 29 25.81 -9.56 -13.17
CA ARG A 29 25.64 -8.39 -12.32
C ARG A 29 24.15 -8.23 -12.01
N ARG A 30 23.74 -8.59 -10.79
CA ARG A 30 22.42 -8.23 -10.28
C ARG A 30 22.31 -6.71 -10.31
N GLY A 31 21.22 -6.21 -10.88
CA GLY A 31 20.88 -4.79 -10.79
C GLY A 31 20.74 -4.43 -9.31
N VAL A 32 21.75 -3.75 -8.77
CA VAL A 32 21.69 -3.15 -7.44
C VAL A 32 21.20 -1.72 -7.57
N LEU A 33 20.36 -1.28 -6.63
CA LEU A 33 19.97 0.12 -6.52
C LEU A 33 21.23 0.96 -6.29
N ARG A 34 21.51 1.89 -7.20
CA ARG A 34 22.65 2.82 -7.12
C ARG A 34 22.27 4.17 -6.53
N ALA A 35 20.97 4.46 -6.48
CA ALA A 35 20.40 5.67 -5.93
C ALA A 35 19.11 5.31 -5.17
N PRO A 36 18.68 6.18 -4.24
CA PRO A 36 17.40 6.01 -3.59
C PRO A 36 16.26 5.93 -4.61
N GLN A 37 15.25 5.11 -4.34
CA GLN A 37 14.05 5.04 -5.16
C GLN A 37 13.35 6.39 -5.17
N ALA A 38 12.94 6.86 -6.35
CA ALA A 38 12.15 8.08 -6.44
C ALA A 38 10.81 7.90 -5.71
N PHE A 39 10.37 8.95 -5.01
CA PHE A 39 9.03 8.97 -4.46
C PHE A 39 8.00 9.13 -5.58
N VAL A 40 6.89 8.39 -5.46
CA VAL A 40 5.74 8.41 -6.38
C VAL A 40 4.68 9.37 -5.86
N LEU A 41 4.57 9.50 -4.55
CA LEU A 41 3.64 10.39 -3.84
C LEU A 41 4.41 11.18 -2.78
N ASP A 42 3.87 12.33 -2.38
CA ASP A 42 4.34 13.13 -1.27
C ASP A 42 3.43 13.04 -0.05
N ALA A 43 3.97 13.36 1.13
CA ALA A 43 3.13 13.55 2.32
C ALA A 43 2.11 14.66 2.05
N GLY A 44 0.87 14.42 2.49
CA GLY A 44 -0.27 15.29 2.22
C GLY A 44 -1.00 15.02 0.90
N ASP A 45 -0.48 14.15 0.03
CA ASP A 45 -1.21 13.80 -1.20
C ASP A 45 -2.47 13.01 -0.88
N SER A 46 -3.61 13.48 -1.39
CA SER A 46 -4.90 12.82 -1.29
C SER A 46 -5.20 12.10 -2.60
N ILE A 47 -5.38 10.79 -2.52
CA ILE A 47 -5.55 9.90 -3.66
C ILE A 47 -6.91 9.22 -3.58
N VAL A 48 -7.54 9.04 -4.73
CA VAL A 48 -8.73 8.22 -4.93
C VAL A 48 -8.45 7.13 -5.94
N ASP A 49 -9.09 5.99 -5.75
CA ASP A 49 -8.91 4.79 -6.57
C ASP A 49 -10.23 4.03 -6.72
N PRO A 50 -10.46 3.36 -7.86
CA PRO A 50 -11.67 2.58 -8.04
C PRO A 50 -11.60 1.28 -7.24
N THR A 51 -12.73 0.86 -6.67
CA THR A 51 -12.81 -0.35 -5.83
C THR A 51 -13.92 -1.29 -6.30
N SER A 52 -13.77 -2.57 -5.96
CA SER A 52 -14.77 -3.62 -6.10
C SER A 52 -14.94 -4.27 -4.73
N ASP A 53 -16.12 -4.19 -4.12
CA ASP A 53 -16.40 -4.64 -2.75
C ASP A 53 -15.37 -4.09 -1.73
N GLY A 54 -15.08 -2.79 -1.82
CA GLY A 54 -14.10 -2.08 -1.00
C GLY A 54 -12.63 -2.43 -1.29
N SER A 55 -12.33 -3.40 -2.16
CA SER A 55 -10.98 -3.80 -2.52
C SER A 55 -10.44 -3.00 -3.70
N PRO A 56 -9.21 -2.46 -3.62
CA PRO A 56 -8.59 -1.79 -4.76
C PRO A 56 -8.21 -2.81 -5.84
N ILE A 57 -7.95 -2.32 -7.05
CA ILE A 57 -7.38 -3.16 -8.12
C ILE A 57 -6.03 -3.74 -7.63
N ASN A 58 -5.84 -5.05 -7.76
CA ASN A 58 -4.54 -5.66 -7.46
C ASN A 58 -3.51 -5.24 -8.53
N PRO A 59 -2.44 -4.50 -8.18
CA PRO A 59 -1.49 -3.98 -9.17
C PRO A 59 -0.74 -5.07 -9.95
N TYR A 60 -0.62 -6.29 -9.41
CA TYR A 60 0.05 -7.41 -10.06
C TYR A 60 -0.84 -8.15 -11.05
N ALA A 61 -2.15 -7.92 -10.97
CA ALA A 61 -3.16 -8.63 -11.72
C ALA A 61 -3.65 -7.84 -12.94
N ALA A 62 -3.29 -6.55 -13.04
CA ALA A 62 -3.62 -5.71 -14.18
C ALA A 62 -3.20 -6.36 -15.51
N GLY A 63 -4.17 -6.54 -16.40
CA GLY A 63 -3.98 -7.16 -17.72
C GLY A 63 -3.80 -8.69 -17.72
N LYS A 64 -4.02 -9.37 -16.58
CA LYS A 64 -3.94 -10.84 -16.50
C LYS A 64 -5.29 -11.49 -16.80
N PRO A 65 -5.33 -12.59 -17.58
CA PRO A 65 -6.56 -13.27 -17.95
C PRO A 65 -7.02 -14.26 -16.87
N TRP A 66 -6.99 -13.87 -15.60
CA TRP A 66 -7.44 -14.71 -14.48
C TRP A 66 -8.92 -14.44 -14.21
N ALA A 67 -9.70 -15.49 -13.88
CA ALA A 67 -11.14 -15.38 -13.70
C ALA A 67 -11.54 -14.25 -12.73
N TRP A 68 -10.93 -14.22 -11.55
CA TRP A 68 -11.19 -13.18 -10.53
C TRP A 68 -10.79 -11.76 -10.97
N VAL A 69 -9.86 -11.61 -11.92
CA VAL A 69 -9.51 -10.29 -12.50
C VAL A 69 -10.59 -9.85 -13.50
N LEU A 70 -11.14 -10.78 -14.27
CA LEU A 70 -12.22 -10.52 -15.23
C LEU A 70 -13.56 -10.26 -14.54
N GLU A 71 -13.74 -10.82 -13.34
CA GLU A 71 -14.91 -10.59 -12.48
C GLU A 71 -14.84 -9.27 -11.72
N TRP A 72 -13.66 -8.67 -11.59
CA TRP A 72 -13.49 -7.38 -10.95
C TRP A 72 -14.32 -6.32 -11.67
N LYS A 73 -15.26 -5.72 -10.95
CA LYS A 73 -16.14 -4.67 -11.47
C LYS A 73 -16.17 -3.55 -10.46
N GLN A 74 -15.90 -2.35 -10.94
CA GLN A 74 -16.00 -1.18 -10.09
C GLN A 74 -17.44 -1.03 -9.59
N ASP A 75 -17.61 -1.00 -8.28
CA ASP A 75 -18.89 -0.74 -7.60
C ASP A 75 -18.79 0.41 -6.58
N GLY A 76 -17.60 1.00 -6.43
CA GLY A 76 -17.39 2.20 -5.64
C GLY A 76 -15.98 2.75 -5.72
N TRP A 77 -15.61 3.52 -4.70
CA TRP A 77 -14.33 4.22 -4.61
C TRP A 77 -13.62 3.97 -3.28
N GLY A 78 -12.31 4.02 -3.34
CA GLY A 78 -11.40 4.11 -2.20
C GLY A 78 -10.79 5.50 -2.16
N ALA A 79 -10.26 5.85 -0.98
CA ALA A 79 -9.47 7.05 -0.83
C ALA A 79 -8.44 6.89 0.29
N PHE A 80 -7.29 7.51 0.10
CA PHE A 80 -6.27 7.61 1.13
C PHE A 80 -5.51 8.93 1.07
N VAL A 81 -4.93 9.35 2.20
CA VAL A 81 -3.99 10.46 2.29
C VAL A 81 -2.65 9.93 2.74
N VAL A 82 -1.56 10.35 2.10
CA VAL A 82 -0.21 9.98 2.56
C VAL A 82 0.14 10.78 3.81
N ALA A 83 0.12 10.16 4.99
CA ALA A 83 0.54 10.80 6.23
C ALA A 83 2.05 11.02 6.28
N GLU A 84 2.81 10.02 5.87
CA GLU A 84 4.27 10.03 5.92
C GLU A 84 4.84 9.28 4.73
N ARG A 85 6.07 9.65 4.35
CA ARG A 85 6.90 8.88 3.43
C ARG A 85 8.36 8.95 3.86
N GLY A 86 9.16 7.99 3.38
CA GLY A 86 10.60 8.02 3.62
C GLY A 86 11.33 6.90 2.92
N HIS A 87 12.64 6.82 3.18
CA HIS A 87 13.46 5.71 2.69
C HIS A 87 13.90 4.80 3.82
N ALA A 88 13.64 3.50 3.69
CA ALA A 88 14.29 2.50 4.52
C ALA A 88 15.73 2.28 4.03
N PHE A 89 16.67 2.28 4.98
CA PHE A 89 18.12 2.24 4.71
C PHE A 89 18.63 3.32 3.76
N GLY A 90 17.88 4.43 3.60
CA GLY A 90 18.22 5.48 2.65
C GLY A 90 17.96 5.13 1.17
N PHE A 91 17.37 3.97 0.86
CA PHE A 91 17.14 3.57 -0.54
C PHE A 91 15.69 3.19 -0.87
N LEU A 92 15.02 2.42 -0.02
CA LEU A 92 13.72 1.82 -0.36
C LEU A 92 12.57 2.73 0.06
N ALA A 93 11.81 3.23 -0.91
CA ALA A 93 10.71 4.16 -0.65
C ALA A 93 9.55 3.45 0.05
N TRP A 94 9.01 4.07 1.09
CA TRP A 94 7.81 3.63 1.79
C TRP A 94 6.86 4.80 2.04
N TYR A 95 5.58 4.48 2.20
CA TYR A 95 4.48 5.42 2.42
C TYR A 95 3.58 4.90 3.52
N ARG A 96 3.07 5.79 4.36
CA ARG A 96 2.03 5.49 5.35
C ARG A 96 0.72 6.16 4.93
N PRO A 97 -0.27 5.40 4.47
CA PRO A 97 -1.56 5.97 4.13
C PRO A 97 -2.43 6.12 5.39
N LEU A 98 -3.27 7.14 5.42
CA LEU A 98 -4.53 7.17 6.15
C LEU A 98 -5.62 6.79 5.16
N VAL A 99 -6.40 5.76 5.46
CA VAL A 99 -7.36 5.16 4.52
C VAL A 99 -8.78 5.40 5.03
N VAL A 100 -9.70 5.71 4.12
CA VAL A 100 -11.13 5.84 4.45
C VAL A 100 -11.72 4.48 4.85
N CYS A 101 -12.56 4.46 5.88
CA CYS A 101 -13.20 3.27 6.43
C CYS A 101 -14.60 2.99 5.87
N ALA A 102 -14.89 3.46 4.65
CA ALA A 102 -16.16 3.27 3.98
C ALA A 102 -15.92 3.39 2.48
N GLN A 103 -16.72 2.69 1.69
CA GLN A 103 -16.64 2.74 0.23
C GLN A 103 -17.70 3.70 -0.30
N PRO A 104 -17.34 4.91 -0.77
CA PRO A 104 -18.31 5.81 -1.40
C PRO A 104 -18.75 5.24 -2.75
N ALA A 105 -20.03 5.37 -3.06
CA ALA A 105 -20.55 4.98 -4.38
C ALA A 105 -20.01 5.89 -5.50
N ASP A 106 -19.92 7.20 -5.22
CA ASP A 106 -19.40 8.20 -6.14
C ASP A 106 -17.94 8.53 -5.85
N ARG A 107 -17.23 9.04 -6.87
CA ARG A 107 -15.83 9.45 -6.74
C ARG A 107 -15.73 10.64 -5.77
N PRO A 108 -15.08 10.49 -4.60
CA PRO A 108 -15.01 11.59 -3.65
C PRO A 108 -14.04 12.66 -4.14
N THR A 109 -14.40 13.93 -3.93
CA THR A 109 -13.49 15.07 -4.07
C THR A 109 -12.70 15.28 -2.78
N LEU A 110 -11.64 16.11 -2.82
CA LEU A 110 -10.95 16.48 -1.58
C LEU A 110 -11.89 17.13 -0.56
N ARG A 111 -12.85 17.95 -1.00
CA ARG A 111 -13.82 18.58 -0.10
C ARG A 111 -14.69 17.53 0.62
N ASP A 112 -15.06 16.45 -0.07
CA ASP A 112 -15.84 15.36 0.50
C ASP A 112 -15.02 14.60 1.55
N LEU A 113 -13.76 14.28 1.23
CA LEU A 113 -12.83 13.57 2.12
C LEU A 113 -12.57 14.32 3.44
N LEU A 114 -12.71 15.64 3.44
CA LEU A 114 -12.56 16.48 4.62
C LEU A 114 -13.83 16.57 5.47
N GLN A 115 -14.96 16.01 5.03
CA GLN A 115 -16.18 16.02 5.84
C GLN A 115 -16.03 15.12 7.08
N PRO A 116 -16.61 15.49 8.23
CA PRO A 116 -16.57 14.67 9.44
C PRO A 116 -17.19 13.27 9.31
N SER A 117 -18.04 13.06 8.29
CA SER A 117 -18.65 11.76 7.99
C SER A 117 -17.65 10.71 7.48
N PHE A 118 -16.51 11.15 6.95
CA PHE A 118 -15.44 10.25 6.53
C PHE A 118 -14.60 9.86 7.73
N LEU A 119 -14.71 8.58 8.11
CA LEU A 119 -13.87 7.98 9.14
C LEU A 119 -12.60 7.41 8.51
N TRP A 120 -11.50 7.51 9.26
CA TRP A 120 -10.17 7.17 8.77
C TRP A 120 -9.47 6.17 9.68
N ARG A 121 -8.61 5.35 9.08
CA ARG A 121 -7.71 4.43 9.78
C ARG A 121 -6.27 4.61 9.30
N ALA A 122 -5.32 4.33 10.18
CA ALA A 122 -3.90 4.35 9.88
C ALA A 122 -3.34 2.92 9.81
N PRO A 123 -3.36 2.25 8.64
CA PRO A 123 -2.70 0.95 8.47
C PRO A 123 -1.17 1.06 8.52
N ARG A 124 -0.51 -0.10 8.36
CA ARG A 124 0.94 -0.18 8.20
C ARG A 124 1.40 0.54 6.93
N ALA A 125 2.67 0.94 6.94
CA ALA A 125 3.30 1.47 5.74
C ALA A 125 3.41 0.39 4.65
N GLY A 126 3.56 0.83 3.40
CA GLY A 126 3.79 -0.04 2.25
C GLY A 126 4.70 0.62 1.21
N ALA A 127 5.20 -0.18 0.28
CA ALA A 127 5.94 0.26 -0.90
C ALA A 127 4.99 0.62 -2.05
N LEU A 128 5.40 1.56 -2.89
CA LEU A 128 4.64 1.96 -4.07
C LEU A 128 5.60 2.30 -5.21
N THR A 129 5.33 1.75 -6.39
CA THR A 129 6.03 2.08 -7.64
C THR A 129 5.08 2.85 -8.56
N ALA A 130 5.62 3.62 -9.51
CA ALA A 130 4.80 4.33 -10.50
C ALA A 130 3.92 3.36 -11.31
N ARG A 131 4.44 2.16 -11.60
CA ARG A 131 3.67 1.11 -12.26
C ARG A 131 2.49 0.62 -11.41
N HIS A 132 2.69 0.42 -10.10
CA HIS A 132 1.59 0.04 -9.21
C HIS A 132 0.54 1.14 -9.16
N ALA A 133 0.93 2.40 -9.00
CA ALA A 133 0.00 3.53 -9.00
C ALA A 133 -0.83 3.59 -10.30
N ALA A 134 -0.18 3.40 -11.46
CA ALA A 134 -0.86 3.38 -12.74
C ALA A 134 -1.82 2.18 -12.89
N ASN A 135 -1.38 0.98 -12.51
CA ASN A 135 -2.19 -0.24 -12.57
C ASN A 135 -3.42 -0.17 -11.64
N MET A 136 -3.28 0.52 -10.51
CA MET A 136 -4.36 0.75 -9.56
C MET A 136 -5.24 1.95 -9.92
N GLN A 137 -4.91 2.67 -11.00
CA GLN A 137 -5.65 3.83 -11.47
C GLN A 137 -5.77 4.94 -10.42
N PHE A 138 -4.68 5.15 -9.66
CA PHE A 138 -4.63 6.24 -8.69
C PHE A 138 -4.82 7.59 -9.37
N ALA A 139 -5.70 8.40 -8.81
CA ALA A 139 -5.92 9.75 -9.25
C ALA A 139 -5.87 10.71 -8.06
N SER A 140 -5.27 11.89 -8.28
CA SER A 140 -5.24 12.93 -7.26
C SER A 140 -6.64 13.47 -7.00
N ALA A 141 -6.99 13.61 -5.72
CA ALA A 141 -8.12 14.41 -5.26
C ALA A 141 -7.67 15.81 -4.82
N GLY A 142 -6.37 16.02 -4.59
CA GLY A 142 -5.77 17.27 -4.13
C GLY A 142 -4.71 17.01 -3.06
N ARG A 143 -4.39 18.04 -2.25
CA ARG A 143 -3.41 17.93 -1.16
C ARG A 143 -3.92 18.54 0.13
N VAL A 144 -3.47 18.00 1.25
CA VAL A 144 -3.78 18.47 2.61
C VAL A 144 -2.51 18.66 3.42
N ALA A 145 -2.42 19.78 4.15
CA ALA A 145 -1.34 19.97 5.11
C ALA A 145 -1.68 19.23 6.40
N LEU A 146 -1.07 18.07 6.59
CA LEU A 146 -1.22 17.29 7.82
C LEU A 146 -0.25 17.78 8.89
N ASP A 147 -0.76 17.97 10.11
CA ASP A 147 0.09 18.17 11.29
C ASP A 147 0.53 16.79 11.83
N PRO A 148 1.84 16.46 11.77
CA PRO A 148 2.35 15.18 12.25
C PRO A 148 2.03 14.92 13.72
N ALA A 149 2.03 15.95 14.57
CA ALA A 149 1.73 15.81 16.00
C ALA A 149 0.27 15.40 16.21
N LYS A 150 -0.66 15.95 15.43
CA LYS A 150 -2.08 15.55 15.47
C LYS A 150 -2.28 14.14 14.95
N VAL A 151 -1.60 13.75 13.88
CA VAL A 151 -1.64 12.37 13.34
C VAL A 151 -1.15 11.37 14.40
N ILE A 152 -0.05 11.67 15.10
CA ILE A 152 0.48 10.83 16.18
C ILE A 152 -0.47 10.80 17.38
N ALA A 153 -1.05 11.94 17.77
CA ALA A 153 -2.01 12.00 18.88
C ALA A 153 -3.27 11.16 18.58
N ALA A 154 -3.74 11.19 17.34
CA ALA A 154 -4.89 10.46 16.85
C ALA A 154 -4.68 8.95 16.77
N PHE A 155 -3.63 8.52 16.08
CA PHE A 155 -3.42 7.11 15.72
C PHE A 155 -2.33 6.42 16.54
N GLY A 156 -1.63 7.16 17.40
CA GLY A 156 -0.52 6.66 18.21
C GLY A 156 0.82 6.61 17.46
N SER A 157 1.86 6.12 18.14
CA SER A 157 3.14 5.84 17.52
C SER A 157 2.99 4.71 16.52
N CYS A 158 3.15 5.02 15.24
CA CYS A 158 2.97 4.04 14.19
C CYS A 158 4.15 3.04 14.15
N THR A 159 3.87 1.78 13.81
CA THR A 159 4.87 0.71 13.73
C THR A 159 5.94 0.98 12.67
N SER A 160 7.13 0.39 12.87
CA SER A 160 8.28 0.57 11.97
C SER A 160 7.93 0.29 10.51
N SER A 161 8.25 1.23 9.62
CA SER A 161 8.10 1.09 8.17
C SER A 161 9.15 0.16 7.53
N ARG A 162 10.15 -0.30 8.30
CA ARG A 162 11.27 -1.08 7.77
C ARG A 162 10.85 -2.42 7.19
N SER A 163 10.00 -3.18 7.87
CA SER A 163 9.60 -4.52 7.38
C SER A 163 8.85 -4.40 6.05
N SER A 164 7.91 -3.46 5.94
CA SER A 164 7.15 -3.26 4.70
C SER A 164 8.01 -2.86 3.52
N ALA A 165 9.03 -2.02 3.75
CA ALA A 165 9.96 -1.62 2.70
C ALA A 165 10.92 -2.76 2.29
N VAL A 166 11.36 -3.57 3.25
CA VAL A 166 12.28 -4.70 3.01
C VAL A 166 11.60 -5.85 2.29
N ASP A 167 10.39 -6.18 2.72
CA ASP A 167 9.59 -7.27 2.18
C ASP A 167 8.84 -6.87 0.89
N ASP A 168 9.06 -5.63 0.41
CA ASP A 168 8.38 -5.02 -0.75
C ASP A 168 6.84 -5.19 -0.70
N ILE A 169 6.28 -5.00 0.50
CA ILE A 169 4.84 -5.14 0.73
C ILE A 169 4.16 -3.95 0.07
N SER A 170 3.46 -4.20 -1.03
CA SER A 170 2.70 -3.18 -1.76
C SER A 170 1.70 -2.48 -0.84
N ILE A 171 1.64 -1.14 -0.94
CA ILE A 171 0.65 -0.32 -0.24
C ILE A 171 -0.79 -0.81 -0.50
N ALA A 172 -1.05 -1.42 -1.65
CA ALA A 172 -2.34 -1.99 -2.03
C ALA A 172 -2.92 -2.95 -0.98
N ASN A 173 -2.08 -3.70 -0.27
CA ASN A 173 -2.50 -4.63 0.79
C ASN A 173 -3.13 -3.93 2.00
N HIS A 174 -3.11 -2.59 2.01
CA HIS A 174 -3.53 -1.77 3.15
C HIS A 174 -4.63 -0.78 2.79
N LEU A 175 -5.03 -0.67 1.52
CA LEU A 175 -5.96 0.37 1.03
C LEU A 175 -7.43 -0.01 1.03
N GLU A 176 -7.78 -1.18 1.55
CA GLU A 176 -9.17 -1.66 1.51
C GLU A 176 -10.15 -0.72 2.25
N ALA A 177 -11.18 -0.26 1.56
CA ALA A 177 -12.22 0.62 2.08
C ALA A 177 -13.32 -0.21 2.75
N ARG A 178 -13.03 -0.80 3.92
CA ARG A 178 -14.00 -1.57 4.72
C ARG A 178 -14.57 -0.77 5.87
N GLU A 179 -15.83 -1.04 6.19
CA GLU A 179 -16.47 -0.51 7.39
C GLU A 179 -15.69 -0.83 8.67
N LEU A 180 -15.61 0.16 9.55
CA LEU A 180 -14.95 0.05 10.85
C LEU A 180 -15.46 -1.11 11.71
N ALA A 181 -16.75 -1.44 11.61
CA ALA A 181 -17.36 -2.54 12.35
C ALA A 181 -16.70 -3.90 12.05
N GLU A 182 -16.33 -4.12 10.78
CA GLU A 182 -15.62 -5.32 10.32
C GLU A 182 -14.13 -5.30 10.72
N LEU A 183 -13.57 -4.12 10.98
CA LEU A 183 -12.17 -3.90 11.35
C LEU A 183 -11.91 -3.87 12.87
N ARG A 184 -12.96 -3.88 13.71
CA ARG A 184 -12.91 -3.76 15.20
C ARG A 184 -12.18 -4.89 15.94
N LYS A 185 -11.59 -5.86 15.24
CA LYS A 185 -10.56 -6.75 15.81
C LYS A 185 -9.17 -6.08 15.95
N THR A 186 -8.99 -4.89 15.38
CA THR A 186 -7.75 -4.11 15.45
C THR A 186 -8.02 -2.72 16.02
N ARG A 187 -7.23 -2.29 17.01
CA ARG A 187 -7.37 -1.01 17.72
C ARG A 187 -7.36 0.17 16.75
N ILE A 188 -8.49 0.85 16.58
CA ILE A 188 -8.59 2.11 15.82
C ILE A 188 -9.13 3.19 16.76
N ARG A 189 -8.52 4.39 16.70
CA ARG A 189 -8.98 5.62 17.36
C ARG A 189 -9.44 6.60 16.28
N GLU A 190 -10.53 7.31 16.60
CA GLU A 190 -11.28 8.16 15.68
C GLU A 190 -10.87 9.63 15.82
N PRO A 191 -10.24 10.17 14.77
CA PRO A 191 -10.61 11.51 14.35
C PRO A 191 -10.79 11.62 12.83
N ALA A 192 -11.64 12.56 12.42
CA ALA A 192 -11.76 12.98 11.03
C ALA A 192 -10.43 13.60 10.55
N VAL A 193 -10.02 13.37 9.30
CA VAL A 193 -8.80 13.99 8.74
C VAL A 193 -8.86 15.51 8.77
N ALA A 194 -10.04 16.13 8.72
CA ALA A 194 -10.18 17.57 8.94
C ALA A 194 -9.68 18.05 10.32
N ALA A 195 -9.75 17.21 11.35
CA ALA A 195 -9.17 17.51 12.66
C ALA A 195 -7.63 17.36 12.68
N LEU A 196 -7.05 16.73 11.65
CA LEU A 196 -5.61 16.50 11.48
C LEU A 196 -4.96 17.49 10.52
N ALA A 197 -5.77 18.17 9.70
CA ALA A 197 -5.31 19.18 8.77
C ALA A 197 -5.18 20.55 9.46
N ASP A 198 -4.08 21.25 9.22
CA ASP A 198 -3.93 22.65 9.68
C ASP A 198 -4.57 23.63 8.70
N ARG A 199 -4.48 23.35 7.39
CA ARG A 199 -5.09 24.10 6.28
C ARG A 199 -5.29 23.20 5.06
N VAL A 200 -6.32 23.49 4.25
CA VAL A 200 -6.42 22.96 2.88
C VAL A 200 -5.40 23.73 2.03
N VAL A 201 -4.53 23.01 1.32
CA VAL A 201 -3.60 23.62 0.38
C VAL A 201 -4.26 23.50 -0.98
N ASP A 202 -4.88 24.58 -1.44
CA ASP A 202 -5.35 24.65 -2.82
C ASP A 202 -4.14 24.51 -3.76
N ALA A 203 -4.27 23.63 -4.75
CA ALA A 203 -3.27 23.38 -5.78
C ALA A 203 -3.19 24.55 -6.77
#